data_AF-A0A2N6C4H5-F1
#
_entry.id   AF-A0A2N6C4H5-F1
#
_cell.length_a   1.000
_cell.length_b   1.000
_cell.length_c   1.000
_cell.angle_alpha   90.00
_cell.angle_beta   90.00
_cell.angle_gamma   90.00
#
_symmetry.space_group_name_H-M   'P 1'
#
loop_
_entity.id
_entity.type
_entity.pdbx_description
1 polymer ?
#
loop_
_entity_poly.entity_id
_entity_poly.type
_entity_poly.pdbx_seq_one_letter_code
_entity_poly.pdbx_strand_id
1 'polypeptide(L)'
;MDVLHPPPVVSAFMAAHLPEFLENYGISFSVDGPQMEYFVYQKGTGQDISCSLTLTFDVGTGTITILTFYPGLYLHPGTRYFSAVCFFLVLQHFAHFQHIASDCRICLSTKKMIFDTFYALLQDFDFHVLLQGEEDRVAIESSFLVLDFDTSMFSQRPLVE
;
A
#
# COMPACT_ATOMS: atom_id res chain seq x y z
N MET A 1 2.18 -30.98 -15.17
CA MET A 1 3.46 -30.23 -15.25
C MET A 1 3.34 -29.13 -14.22
N ASP A 2 3.86 -29.38 -13.02
CA ASP A 2 3.91 -28.36 -11.97
C ASP A 2 4.88 -27.27 -12.41
N VAL A 3 4.35 -26.10 -12.75
CA VAL A 3 5.14 -24.91 -12.96
C VAL A 3 5.59 -24.48 -11.57
N LEU A 4 6.85 -24.77 -11.23
CA LEU A 4 7.52 -24.21 -10.07
C LEU A 4 7.53 -22.68 -10.26
N HIS A 5 6.54 -22.00 -9.68
CA HIS A 5 6.60 -20.56 -9.53
C HIS A 5 7.86 -20.24 -8.72
N PRO A 6 8.76 -19.36 -9.22
CA PRO A 6 9.83 -18.86 -8.39
C PRO A 6 9.21 -18.26 -7.13
N PRO A 7 9.83 -18.45 -5.95
CA PRO A 7 9.32 -17.83 -4.73
C PRO A 7 9.15 -16.33 -4.99
N PRO A 8 8.09 -15.71 -4.44
CA PRO A 8 7.88 -14.27 -4.56
C PRO A 8 9.19 -13.58 -4.15
N VAL A 9 9.80 -12.86 -5.08
CA VAL A 9 11.05 -12.15 -4.81
C VAL A 9 10.68 -10.93 -3.99
N VAL A 10 10.50 -11.13 -2.70
CA VAL A 10 10.33 -10.07 -1.72
C VAL A 10 11.67 -9.34 -1.61
N SER A 11 11.65 -8.01 -1.75
CA SER A 11 12.88 -7.22 -1.70
C SER A 11 13.61 -7.40 -0.37
N ALA A 12 14.93 -7.20 -0.36
CA ALA A 12 15.72 -7.27 0.87
C ALA A 12 15.21 -6.30 1.94
N PHE A 13 14.66 -5.16 1.52
CA PHE A 13 13.99 -4.20 2.38
C PHE A 13 12.76 -4.81 3.08
N MET A 14 11.85 -5.41 2.32
CA MET A 14 10.66 -6.04 2.87
C MET A 14 11.03 -7.23 3.77
N ALA A 15 12.01 -8.05 3.39
CA ALA A 15 12.49 -9.16 4.21
C ALA A 15 13.04 -8.69 5.58
N ALA A 16 13.67 -7.52 5.64
CA ALA A 16 14.25 -6.98 6.86
C ALA A 16 13.22 -6.35 7.81
N HIS A 17 12.20 -5.65 7.28
CA HIS A 17 11.29 -4.83 8.10
C HIS A 17 9.90 -5.43 8.29
N LEU A 18 9.48 -6.36 7.43
CA LEU A 18 8.17 -6.99 7.51
C LEU A 18 7.92 -7.72 8.84
N PRO A 19 8.84 -8.57 9.36
CA PRO A 19 8.57 -9.31 10.59
C PRO A 19 8.32 -8.38 11.78
N GLU A 20 9.14 -7.33 11.89
CA GLU A 20 9.04 -6.31 12.96
C GLU A 20 7.74 -5.52 12.86
N PHE A 21 7.32 -5.17 11.63
CA PHE A 21 6.02 -4.55 11.40
C PHE A 21 4.88 -5.46 11.85
N LEU A 22 4.89 -6.73 11.43
CA LEU A 22 3.84 -7.69 11.75
C LEU A 22 3.81 -8.10 13.24
N GLU A 23 4.91 -7.97 13.97
CA GLU A 23 4.93 -8.22 15.42
C GLU A 23 4.14 -7.13 16.17
N ASN A 24 4.26 -5.88 15.74
CA ASN A 24 3.77 -4.72 16.48
C ASN A 24 2.44 -4.17 15.96
N TYR A 25 2.16 -4.36 14.67
CA TYR A 25 1.03 -3.75 13.98
C TYR A 25 0.18 -4.79 13.25
N GLY A 26 -1.09 -4.46 13.08
CA GLY A 26 -2.00 -5.18 12.20
C GLY A 26 -2.64 -4.22 11.21
N ILE A 27 -3.12 -4.78 10.10
CA ILE A 27 -3.86 -4.05 9.09
C ILE A 27 -5.24 -4.67 8.98
N SER A 28 -6.22 -3.81 8.80
CA SER A 28 -7.61 -4.18 8.61
C SER A 28 -8.21 -3.34 7.51
N PHE A 29 -9.36 -3.75 6.99
CA PHE A 29 -9.98 -3.04 5.88
C PHE A 29 -11.50 -3.08 5.92
N SER A 30 -12.13 -2.09 5.31
CA SER A 30 -13.55 -2.06 4.96
C SER A 30 -13.70 -1.93 3.44
N VAL A 31 -14.86 -2.37 2.94
CA VAL A 31 -15.19 -2.29 1.51
C VAL A 31 -16.42 -1.40 1.38
N ASP A 32 -16.27 -0.28 0.67
CA ASP A 32 -17.35 0.64 0.35
C ASP A 32 -17.48 0.76 -1.19
N GLY A 33 -18.32 -0.12 -1.76
CA GLY A 33 -18.48 -0.21 -3.21
C GLY A 33 -17.17 -0.54 -3.94
N PRO A 34 -16.72 0.29 -4.90
CA PRO A 34 -15.44 0.08 -5.62
C PRO A 34 -14.23 0.54 -4.80
N GLN A 35 -14.44 1.10 -3.61
CA GLN A 35 -13.40 1.63 -2.75
C GLN A 35 -13.09 0.64 -1.62
N MET A 36 -11.81 0.51 -1.30
CA MET A 36 -11.36 -0.18 -0.11
C MET A 36 -10.62 0.80 0.77
N GLU A 37 -10.99 0.82 2.04
CA GLU A 37 -10.33 1.64 3.05
C GLU A 37 -9.57 0.73 4.02
N TYR A 38 -8.33 1.07 4.31
CA TYR A 38 -7.49 0.33 5.24
C TYR A 38 -7.16 1.14 6.48
N PHE A 39 -7.01 0.41 7.59
CA PHE A 39 -6.72 0.93 8.91
C PHE A 39 -5.56 0.16 9.52
N VAL A 40 -4.57 0.89 10.02
CA VAL A 40 -3.43 0.32 10.74
C VAL A 40 -3.68 0.47 12.23
N TYR A 41 -3.52 -0.61 12.97
CA TYR A 41 -3.69 -0.63 14.42
C TYR A 41 -2.47 -1.22 15.11
N GLN A 42 -2.22 -0.78 16.33
CA GLN A 42 -1.17 -1.34 17.18
C GLN A 42 -1.69 -2.57 17.91
N LYS A 43 -1.01 -3.72 17.79
CA LYS A 43 -1.47 -4.99 18.38
C LYS A 43 -1.50 -4.96 19.91
N GLY A 44 -0.52 -4.30 20.53
CA GLY A 44 -0.42 -4.25 22.00
C GLY A 44 -1.57 -3.49 22.67
N THR A 45 -2.15 -2.49 22.00
CA THR A 45 -3.21 -1.63 22.56
C THR A 45 -4.57 -1.82 21.88
N GLY A 46 -4.59 -2.41 20.68
CA GLY A 46 -5.76 -2.47 19.81
C GLY A 46 -6.16 -1.11 19.20
N GLN A 47 -5.37 -0.06 19.42
CA GLN A 47 -5.70 1.29 18.98
C GLN A 47 -5.35 1.49 17.51
N ASP A 48 -6.29 2.04 16.75
CA ASP A 48 -6.03 2.51 15.38
C ASP A 48 -5.06 3.72 15.43
N ILE A 49 -3.96 3.60 14.69
CA ILE A 49 -2.92 4.62 14.59
C ILE A 49 -2.93 5.31 13.21
N SER A 50 -3.68 4.75 12.26
CA SER A 50 -3.98 5.34 10.97
C SER A 50 -5.45 5.20 10.65
N CYS A 51 -6.02 6.26 10.10
CA CYS A 51 -7.30 6.25 9.43
C CYS A 51 -7.09 6.73 7.99
N SER A 52 -7.82 6.13 7.04
CA SER A 52 -7.89 6.54 5.64
C SER A 52 -6.64 6.23 4.79
N LEU A 53 -6.40 4.94 4.54
CA LEU A 53 -5.70 4.52 3.33
C LEU A 53 -6.76 4.03 2.33
N THR A 54 -7.15 4.87 1.38
CA THR A 54 -8.24 4.55 0.46
C THR A 54 -7.72 4.28 -0.93
N LEU A 55 -8.06 3.09 -1.46
CA LEU A 55 -7.69 2.62 -2.78
C LEU A 55 -8.94 2.31 -3.61
N THR A 56 -8.87 2.56 -4.91
CA THR A 56 -9.90 2.17 -5.88
C THR A 56 -9.26 1.52 -7.08
N PHE A 57 -10.02 0.68 -7.79
CA PHE A 57 -9.56 0.06 -9.02
C PHE A 57 -10.47 0.46 -10.18
N ASP A 58 -9.86 0.99 -11.23
CA ASP A 58 -10.53 1.21 -12.51
C ASP A 58 -10.19 0.07 -13.47
N VAL A 59 -11.18 -0.82 -13.66
CA VAL A 59 -11.10 -1.97 -14.57
C VAL A 59 -10.90 -1.52 -16.02
N GLY A 60 -11.47 -0.37 -16.42
CA GLY A 60 -11.40 0.12 -17.79
C GLY A 60 -10.00 0.59 -18.18
N THR A 61 -9.23 1.11 -17.22
CA THR A 61 -7.86 1.59 -17.44
C THR A 61 -6.77 0.68 -16.89
N GLY A 62 -7.15 -0.34 -16.11
CA GLY A 62 -6.21 -1.23 -15.41
C GLY A 62 -5.40 -0.50 -14.35
N THR A 63 -6.02 0.46 -13.65
CA THR A 63 -5.33 1.40 -12.76
C THR A 63 -5.82 1.29 -11.33
N ILE A 64 -4.91 1.04 -10.40
CA ILE A 64 -5.10 1.24 -8.97
C ILE A 64 -4.89 2.72 -8.67
N THR A 65 -5.93 3.39 -8.18
CA THR A 65 -5.82 4.79 -7.73
C THR A 65 -5.73 4.83 -6.21
N ILE A 66 -4.69 5.45 -5.68
CA ILE A 66 -4.58 5.71 -4.24
C ILE A 66 -5.11 7.12 -3.98
N LEU A 67 -6.25 7.20 -3.30
CA LEU A 67 -6.91 8.47 -2.98
C LEU A 67 -6.28 9.12 -1.75
N THR A 68 -6.01 8.32 -0.73
CA THR A 68 -5.39 8.75 0.53
C THR A 68 -4.39 7.69 0.99
N PHE A 69 -3.24 8.13 1.49
CA PHE A 69 -2.26 7.25 2.11
C PHE A 69 -1.53 8.00 3.24
N TYR A 70 -2.09 7.92 4.44
CA TYR A 70 -1.56 8.55 5.65
C TYR A 70 -1.47 7.54 6.80
N PRO A 71 -0.51 6.61 6.74
CA PRO A 71 -0.43 5.51 7.71
C PRO A 71 -0.07 5.96 9.14
N GLY A 72 0.28 7.24 9.38
CA GLY A 72 0.62 7.75 10.72
C GLY A 72 1.87 7.13 11.38
N LEU A 73 2.43 6.08 10.78
CA LEU A 73 3.48 5.24 11.35
C LEU A 73 4.75 6.04 11.64
N TYR A 74 5.11 7.00 10.78
CA TYR A 74 6.30 7.84 10.95
C TYR A 74 6.30 8.71 12.22
N LEU A 75 5.14 8.86 12.88
CA LEU A 75 5.02 9.60 14.15
C LEU A 75 5.49 8.78 15.35
N HIS A 76 5.68 7.47 15.17
CA HIS A 76 6.17 6.58 16.23
C HIS A 76 7.71 6.44 16.17
N PRO A 77 8.40 6.31 17.32
CA PRO A 77 9.84 6.08 17.34
C PRO A 77 10.21 4.72 16.70
N GLY A 78 11.27 4.69 15.88
CA GLY A 78 11.79 3.45 15.30
C GLY A 78 11.07 2.93 14.05
N THR A 79 9.94 3.53 13.66
CA THR A 79 9.04 3.03 12.61
C THR A 79 9.22 3.73 11.26
N ARG A 80 10.36 4.40 11.03
CA ARG A 80 10.64 5.22 9.84
C ARG A 80 10.28 4.52 8.52
N TYR A 81 10.52 3.21 8.46
CA TYR A 81 10.33 2.38 7.26
C TYR A 81 8.96 1.70 7.19
N PHE A 82 8.17 1.76 8.27
CA PHE A 82 6.92 1.01 8.36
C PHE A 82 5.82 1.58 7.48
N SER A 83 5.85 2.88 7.15
CA SER A 83 4.97 3.44 6.12
C SER A 83 5.19 2.78 4.77
N ALA A 84 6.42 2.44 4.40
CA ALA A 84 6.74 1.77 3.14
C ALA A 84 6.33 0.28 3.18
N VAL A 85 6.56 -0.40 4.30
CA VAL A 85 6.08 -1.78 4.52
C VAL A 85 4.56 -1.83 4.41
N CYS A 86 3.86 -0.91 5.09
CA CYS A 86 2.40 -0.80 5.05
C CYS A 86 1.89 -0.52 3.63
N PHE A 87 2.54 0.38 2.90
CA PHE A 87 2.22 0.68 1.50
C PHE A 87 2.26 -0.56 0.63
N PHE A 88 3.35 -1.33 0.74
CA PHE A 88 3.52 -2.58 0.00
C PHE A 88 2.44 -3.60 0.36
N LEU A 89 2.18 -3.82 1.65
CA LEU A 89 1.19 -4.79 2.10
C LEU A 89 -0.22 -4.45 1.63
N VAL A 90 -0.62 -3.18 1.73
CA VAL A 90 -1.95 -2.71 1.32
C VAL A 90 -2.15 -2.91 -0.17
N LEU A 91 -1.15 -2.60 -1.01
CA LEU A 91 -1.25 -2.78 -2.45
C LEU A 91 -1.35 -4.26 -2.86
N GLN A 92 -0.53 -5.13 -2.26
CA GLN A 92 -0.60 -6.57 -2.54
C GLN A 92 -1.96 -7.13 -2.12
N HIS A 93 -2.44 -6.78 -0.92
CA HIS A 93 -3.77 -7.22 -0.47
C HIS A 93 -4.87 -6.70 -1.40
N PHE A 94 -4.83 -5.43 -1.77
CA PHE A 94 -5.82 -4.83 -2.66
C PHE A 94 -5.89 -5.54 -4.01
N ALA A 95 -4.74 -5.80 -4.62
CA ALA A 95 -4.67 -6.50 -5.89
C ALA A 95 -5.18 -7.95 -5.81
N HIS A 96 -4.82 -8.68 -4.75
CA HIS A 96 -5.35 -10.02 -4.51
C HIS A 96 -6.86 -10.02 -4.30
N PHE A 97 -7.37 -9.10 -3.48
CA PHE A 97 -8.79 -8.99 -3.17
C PHE A 97 -9.63 -8.66 -4.41
N GLN A 98 -9.13 -7.76 -5.27
CA GLN A 98 -9.78 -7.35 -6.51
C GLN A 98 -9.51 -8.29 -7.69
N HIS A 99 -8.80 -9.41 -7.47
CA HIS A 99 -8.39 -10.35 -8.52
C HIS A 99 -7.69 -9.68 -9.71
N ILE A 100 -6.86 -8.66 -9.44
CA ILE A 100 -6.13 -7.92 -10.47
C ILE A 100 -5.05 -8.83 -11.04
N ALA A 101 -5.08 -9.03 -12.36
CA ALA A 101 -4.05 -9.77 -13.08
C ALA A 101 -2.72 -9.01 -13.12
N SER A 102 -1.65 -9.66 -13.55
CA SER A 102 -0.35 -9.00 -13.77
C SER A 102 -0.46 -7.77 -14.69
N ASP A 103 0.39 -6.78 -14.46
CA ASP A 103 0.54 -5.53 -15.25
C ASP A 103 -0.54 -4.47 -15.04
N CYS A 104 -0.78 -4.08 -13.79
CA CYS A 104 -1.59 -2.89 -13.50
C CYS A 104 -0.71 -1.67 -13.18
N ARG A 105 -1.32 -0.48 -13.25
CA ARG A 105 -0.65 0.78 -12.92
C ARG A 105 -1.13 1.30 -11.58
N ILE A 106 -0.22 1.85 -10.79
CA ILE A 106 -0.57 2.64 -9.61
C ILE A 106 -0.52 4.11 -10.01
N CYS A 107 -1.56 4.85 -9.68
CA CYS A 107 -1.63 6.30 -9.87
C CYS A 107 -2.03 7.00 -8.58
N LEU A 108 -1.38 8.11 -8.24
CA LEU A 108 -1.79 8.97 -7.14
C LEU A 108 -1.34 10.42 -7.30
N SER A 109 -2.04 11.32 -6.62
CA SER A 109 -1.63 12.73 -6.50
C SER A 109 -1.11 12.99 -5.10
N THR A 110 0.09 13.56 -4.99
CA THR A 110 0.72 13.89 -3.71
C THR A 110 1.38 15.26 -3.76
N LYS A 111 1.79 15.80 -2.61
CA LYS A 111 2.65 16.99 -2.57
C LYS A 111 4.05 16.64 -3.06
N LYS A 112 4.70 17.55 -3.78
CA LYS A 112 6.06 17.36 -4.28
C LYS A 112 7.04 16.94 -3.18
N MET A 113 6.99 17.60 -2.02
CA MET A 113 7.82 17.23 -0.86
C MET A 113 7.59 15.78 -0.39
N ILE A 114 6.34 15.29 -0.39
CA ILE A 114 6.03 13.90 0.00
C ILE A 114 6.55 12.93 -1.06
N PHE A 115 6.46 13.28 -2.35
CA PHE A 115 7.09 12.48 -3.39
C PHE A 115 8.60 12.36 -3.14
N ASP A 116 9.31 13.49 -3.01
CA ASP A 116 10.76 13.51 -2.86
C ASP A 116 11.25 12.78 -1.59
N THR A 117 10.46 12.79 -0.51
CA THR A 117 10.86 12.24 0.80
C THR A 117 10.34 10.84 1.09
N PHE A 118 9.34 10.36 0.34
CA PHE A 118 8.74 9.04 0.55
C PHE A 118 8.68 8.23 -0.75
N TYR A 119 7.85 8.64 -1.72
CA TYR A 119 7.58 7.83 -2.91
C TYR A 119 8.79 7.61 -3.81
N ALA A 120 9.65 8.62 -3.97
CA ALA A 120 10.90 8.52 -4.74
C ALA A 120 11.93 7.57 -4.09
N LEU A 121 11.76 7.23 -2.80
CA LEU A 121 12.62 6.29 -2.10
C LEU A 121 12.14 4.84 -2.19
N LEU A 122 10.90 4.61 -2.67
CA LEU A 122 10.31 3.29 -2.82
C LEU A 122 10.82 2.63 -4.12
N GLN A 123 12.09 2.19 -4.11
CA GLN A 123 12.75 1.62 -5.30
C GLN A 123 12.03 0.41 -5.88
N ASP A 124 11.35 -0.38 -5.04
CA ASP A 124 10.56 -1.54 -5.47
C ASP A 124 9.36 -1.16 -6.35
N PHE A 125 8.91 0.09 -6.28
CA PHE A 125 7.77 0.60 -7.05
C PHE A 125 8.21 1.48 -8.22
N ASP A 126 9.40 2.07 -8.19
CA ASP A 126 9.92 2.92 -9.28
C ASP A 126 8.89 3.99 -9.73
N PHE A 127 8.47 4.84 -8.79
CA PHE A 127 7.51 5.92 -9.08
C PHE A 127 8.12 7.03 -9.92
N HIS A 128 7.40 7.44 -10.97
CA HIS A 128 7.77 8.56 -11.84
C HIS A 128 6.72 9.66 -11.82
N VAL A 129 7.14 10.91 -11.98
CA VAL A 129 6.23 12.06 -12.07
C VAL A 129 5.64 12.13 -13.48
N LEU A 130 4.32 12.03 -13.57
CA LEU A 130 3.56 12.22 -14.82
C LEU A 130 3.41 13.69 -15.16
N LEU A 131 2.90 14.47 -14.20
CA LEU A 131 2.48 15.84 -14.39
C LEU A 131 2.70 16.64 -13.10
N GLN A 132 3.14 17.89 -13.26
CA GLN A 132 3.07 18.88 -12.20
C GLN A 132 1.65 19.47 -12.19
N GLY A 133 0.96 19.33 -11.07
CA GLY A 133 -0.36 19.90 -10.85
C GLY A 133 -0.27 21.30 -10.21
N GLU A 134 -1.44 21.84 -9.86
CA GLU A 134 -1.54 23.09 -9.10
C GLU A 134 -1.12 22.89 -7.63
N GLU A 135 -0.81 23.98 -6.94
CA GLU A 135 -0.54 23.99 -5.48
C GLU A 135 0.58 23.04 -4.99
N ASP A 136 1.69 22.93 -5.74
CA ASP A 136 2.83 22.05 -5.39
C ASP A 136 2.46 20.56 -5.33
N ARG A 137 1.41 20.15 -6.06
CA ARG A 137 1.04 18.75 -6.22
C ARG A 137 1.69 18.15 -7.46
N VAL A 138 2.02 16.86 -7.38
CA VAL A 138 2.51 16.05 -8.50
C VAL A 138 1.63 14.82 -8.64
N ALA A 139 1.27 14.49 -9.87
CA ALA A 139 0.71 13.19 -10.20
C ALA A 139 1.87 12.23 -10.48
N ILE A 140 1.86 11.07 -9.82
CA ILE A 140 2.89 10.06 -9.97
C ILE A 140 2.27 8.74 -10.39
N GLU A 141 3.04 7.96 -11.16
CA GLU A 141 2.66 6.62 -11.57
C GLU A 141 3.78 5.61 -11.36
N SER A 142 3.39 4.34 -11.31
CA SER A 142 4.28 3.20 -11.22
C SER A 142 3.63 1.99 -11.90
N SER A 143 4.44 1.11 -12.48
CA SER A 143 3.98 -0.22 -12.85
C SER A 143 3.98 -1.12 -11.62
N PHE A 144 2.86 -1.80 -11.36
CA PHE A 144 2.72 -2.67 -10.22
C PHE A 144 2.75 -4.14 -10.62
N LEU A 145 3.68 -4.85 -10.00
CA LEU A 145 3.76 -6.30 -10.07
C LEU A 145 3.04 -6.90 -8.85
N VAL A 146 1.95 -7.61 -9.13
CA VAL A 146 1.30 -8.45 -8.11
C VAL A 146 2.24 -9.60 -7.79
N LEU A 147 2.58 -9.74 -6.51
CA LEU A 147 3.43 -10.80 -6.00
C LEU A 147 2.57 -11.78 -5.22
N ASP A 148 2.89 -13.07 -5.30
CA ASP A 148 2.25 -14.12 -4.50
C ASP A 148 2.67 -14.00 -3.03
N PHE A 149 2.13 -12.99 -2.36
CA PHE A 149 2.45 -12.62 -1.00
C PHE A 149 1.27 -13.00 -0.09
N ASP A 150 1.57 -13.60 1.06
CA ASP A 150 0.52 -13.95 2.03
C ASP A 150 -0.08 -12.67 2.63
N THR A 151 -1.33 -12.38 2.25
CA THR A 151 -2.11 -11.25 2.74
C THR A 151 -3.23 -11.69 3.68
N SER A 152 -3.19 -12.94 4.18
CA SER A 152 -4.22 -13.49 5.07
C SER A 152 -4.25 -12.84 6.47
N MET A 153 -3.23 -12.07 6.82
CA MET A 153 -3.19 -11.32 8.09
C MET A 153 -4.14 -10.12 8.12
N PHE A 154 -4.72 -9.74 6.99
CA PHE A 154 -5.69 -8.66 6.91
C PHE A 154 -7.04 -9.11 7.46
N SER A 155 -7.64 -8.27 8.32
CA SER A 155 -8.96 -8.51 8.88
C SER A 155 -9.99 -7.55 8.28
N GLN A 156 -11.08 -8.09 7.75
CA GLN A 156 -12.20 -7.28 7.30
C GLN A 156 -12.98 -6.75 8.52
N ARG A 157 -13.31 -5.47 8.51
CA ARG A 157 -14.14 -4.79 9.50
C ARG A 157 -15.44 -4.30 8.84
N PRO A 158 -16.56 -4.22 9.59
CA PRO A 158 -17.81 -3.66 9.07
C PRO A 158 -17.65 -2.17 8.75
N LEU A 159 -18.45 -1.67 7.79
CA LEU A 159 -18.59 -0.24 7.56
C LEU A 159 -19.16 0.41 8.83
N VAL A 160 -18.50 1.46 9.32
CA VAL A 160 -19.02 2.27 10.42
C VAL A 160 -19.90 3.34 9.78
N GLU A 161 -21.22 3.15 9.87
CA GLU A 161 -22.24 4.12 9.44
C GLU A 161 -22.23 5.42 10.27
#